data_AF-A0A4Q6E0L3-F1
#
_entry.id   AF-A0A4Q6E0L3-F1
#
_cell.length_a   1.000
_cell.length_b   1.000
_cell.length_c   1.000
_cell.angle_alpha   90.00
_cell.angle_beta   90.00
_cell.angle_gamma   90.00
#
_symmetry.space_group_name_H-M   'P 1'
#
loop_
_entity.id
_entity.type
_entity.pdbx_description
1 polymer ?
#
loop_
_entity_poly.entity_id
_entity_poly.type
_entity_poly.pdbx_seq_one_letter_code
_entity_poly.pdbx_strand_id
1 'polypeptide(L)'
;MNNFYTVLVIPEKTKQVKKLVVPAIYVRVGLLLGAVGIFFVAFMVYDYVNVMRQLSENKRLQTENRQLKQQVQGFTTKLQSVQDALERIQSYTTKLRIITNQAGDNTEGLKKKVAPTIQGEPMDDHSDIPSAKKIPDGHEGRAKPPVPRNPSALLPLGWQNYVRVADAGASDGVPGDNGADASALVEALETAKDAPPALAKGKMRLSDLIREDEERESAELRDDFQKLKKAFDSVLQHALAVELDVQSLNTALLDQRDYLSSMPTLKPTNGWYTSGFGIRNSPFTTKLTMHEGLDLANHMGSPIIAPAAGVVTYAGARPGYGNLVTIDHGFGLQTQFGHISKWFVKVGDKV
;
A
#
# COMPACT_ATOMS: atom_id res chain seq x y z
N MET A 1 -27.84 -11.74 -79.98
CA MET A 1 -28.74 -10.56 -80.15
C MET A 1 -28.07 -9.37 -79.49
N ASN A 2 -27.62 -8.39 -80.27
CA ASN A 2 -26.90 -7.22 -79.74
C ASN A 2 -27.94 -6.23 -79.19
N ASN A 3 -28.16 -6.26 -77.88
CA ASN A 3 -29.07 -5.34 -77.21
C ASN A 3 -28.40 -3.97 -77.06
N PHE A 4 -28.97 -2.95 -77.71
CA PHE A 4 -28.58 -1.55 -77.56
C PHE A 4 -29.71 -0.81 -76.84
N TYR A 5 -29.37 0.00 -75.84
CA TYR A 5 -30.34 0.89 -75.20
C TYR A 5 -30.22 2.27 -75.86
N THR A 6 -31.32 2.76 -76.40
CA THR A 6 -31.38 4.10 -77.00
C THR A 6 -31.99 5.04 -75.98
N VAL A 7 -31.18 5.97 -75.47
CA VAL A 7 -31.67 7.04 -74.59
C VAL A 7 -31.93 8.25 -75.47
N LEU A 8 -33.20 8.65 -75.57
CA LEU A 8 -33.63 9.81 -76.35
C LEU A 8 -33.85 10.98 -75.40
N VAL A 9 -32.95 11.96 -75.41
CA VAL A 9 -33.11 13.18 -74.62
C VAL A 9 -33.86 14.19 -75.49
N ILE A 10 -35.13 14.45 -75.16
CA ILE A 10 -35.99 15.40 -75.87
C ILE A 10 -36.02 16.72 -75.09
N PRO A 11 -35.31 17.78 -75.53
CA PRO A 11 -35.42 19.10 -74.92
C PRO A 11 -36.71 19.79 -75.39
N GLU A 12 -37.41 20.45 -74.47
CA GLU A 12 -38.76 21.01 -74.66
C GLU A 12 -38.86 22.20 -75.65
N LYS A 13 -37.72 22.80 -76.07
CA LYS A 13 -37.71 23.92 -77.03
C LYS A 13 -36.63 23.75 -78.10
N THR A 14 -37.10 23.50 -79.33
CA THR A 14 -36.48 23.73 -80.66
C THR A 14 -34.94 23.58 -80.79
N LYS A 15 -34.35 22.51 -80.26
CA LYS A 15 -33.01 22.05 -80.69
C LYS A 15 -33.00 20.57 -81.02
N GLN A 16 -32.14 20.22 -81.99
CA GLN A 16 -32.02 18.89 -82.57
C GLN A 16 -31.92 17.80 -81.50
N VAL A 17 -32.72 16.74 -81.66
CA VAL A 17 -32.74 15.57 -80.78
C VAL A 17 -31.38 14.88 -80.86
N LYS A 18 -30.65 14.84 -79.74
CA LYS A 18 -29.40 14.07 -79.65
C LYS A 18 -29.73 12.65 -79.24
N LYS A 19 -29.53 11.71 -80.17
CA LYS A 19 -29.68 10.27 -79.93
C LYS A 19 -28.37 9.71 -79.40
N LEU A 20 -28.34 9.27 -78.15
CA LEU A 20 -27.19 8.56 -77.59
C LEU A 20 -27.52 7.06 -77.57
N VAL A 21 -26.81 6.30 -78.40
CA VAL A 21 -26.95 4.84 -78.47
C VAL A 21 -25.87 4.24 -77.59
N VAL A 22 -26.26 3.69 -76.44
CA VAL A 22 -25.32 3.08 -75.49
C VAL A 22 -25.41 1.56 -75.63
N PRO A 23 -24.30 0.87 -75.94
CA PRO A 23 -24.26 -0.59 -75.92
C PRO A 23 -24.60 -1.13 -74.52
N ALA A 24 -25.46 -2.15 -74.42
CA ALA A 24 -25.89 -2.73 -73.14
C ALA A 24 -24.74 -3.20 -72.25
N ILE A 25 -23.57 -3.48 -72.83
CA ILE A 25 -22.38 -3.90 -72.08
C ILE A 25 -21.87 -2.80 -71.13
N TYR A 26 -21.90 -1.52 -71.55
CA TYR A 26 -21.45 -0.41 -70.70
C TYR A 26 -22.41 -0.16 -69.53
N VAL A 27 -23.72 -0.35 -69.75
CA VAL A 27 -24.73 -0.25 -68.68
C VAL A 27 -24.53 -1.37 -67.65
N ARG A 28 -24.28 -2.61 -68.11
CA ARG A 28 -24.00 -3.76 -67.22
C ARG A 28 -22.70 -3.60 -66.43
N VAL A 29 -21.63 -3.13 -67.09
CA VAL A 29 -20.34 -2.85 -66.43
C VAL A 29 -20.48 -1.71 -65.42
N GLY A 30 -21.22 -0.64 -65.75
CA GLY A 30 -21.50 0.46 -64.83
C GLY A 30 -22.29 0.02 -63.59
N LEU A 31 -23.29 -0.86 -63.75
CA LEU A 31 -24.04 -1.45 -62.63
C LEU A 31 -23.16 -2.33 -61.74
N LEU A 32 -22.28 -3.16 -62.33
CA LEU A 32 -21.34 -3.99 -61.57
C LEU A 32 -20.34 -3.14 -60.77
N LEU A 33 -19.77 -2.11 -61.39
CA LEU A 33 -18.85 -1.19 -60.70
C LEU A 33 -19.55 -0.42 -59.58
N GLY A 34 -20.80 0.00 -59.80
CA GLY A 34 -21.63 0.62 -58.76
C GLY A 34 -21.88 -0.32 -57.58
N ALA A 35 -22.22 -1.59 -57.84
CA ALA A 35 -22.43 -2.59 -56.80
C ALA A 35 -21.16 -2.89 -55.99
N VAL A 36 -20.01 -3.02 -56.67
CA VAL A 36 -18.69 -3.19 -56.01
C VAL A 36 -18.35 -1.96 -55.16
N GLY A 37 -18.62 -0.75 -55.65
CA GLY A 37 -18.42 0.49 -54.89
C GLY A 37 -19.27 0.54 -53.62
N ILE A 38 -20.55 0.16 -53.70
CA ILE A 38 -21.44 0.10 -52.53
C ILE A 38 -20.95 -0.93 -51.51
N PHE A 39 -20.51 -2.10 -51.96
CA PHE A 39 -19.97 -3.13 -51.08
C PHE A 39 -18.69 -2.67 -50.37
N PHE A 40 -17.80 -1.98 -51.09
CA PHE A 40 -16.58 -1.41 -50.52
C PHE A 40 -16.87 -0.35 -49.45
N VAL A 41 -17.85 0.53 -49.70
CA VAL A 41 -18.29 1.52 -48.71
C VAL A 41 -18.90 0.83 -47.48
N ALA A 42 -19.72 -0.19 -47.67
CA ALA A 42 -20.30 -0.97 -46.57
C ALA A 42 -19.22 -1.67 -45.73
N PHE A 43 -18.19 -2.23 -46.37
CA PHE A 43 -17.06 -2.84 -45.69
C PHE A 43 -16.25 -1.82 -44.87
N MET A 44 -15.95 -0.65 -45.44
CA MET A 44 -15.28 0.46 -44.75
C MET A 44 -16.06 0.94 -43.52
N VAL A 45 -17.40 1.05 -43.63
CA VAL A 45 -18.25 1.42 -42.48
C VAL A 45 -18.23 0.33 -41.41
N TYR A 46 -18.31 -0.94 -41.80
CA TYR A 46 -18.22 -2.06 -40.86
C TYR A 46 -16.88 -2.07 -40.13
N ASP A 47 -15.77 -1.91 -40.85
CA ASP A 47 -14.42 -1.88 -40.29
C ASP A 47 -14.22 -0.65 -39.37
N TYR A 48 -14.72 0.52 -39.77
CA TYR A 48 -14.71 1.73 -38.94
C TYR A 48 -15.44 1.53 -37.60
N VAL A 49 -16.60 0.88 -37.62
CA VAL A 49 -17.36 0.56 -36.39
C VAL A 49 -16.59 -0.45 -35.53
N ASN A 50 -15.96 -1.45 -36.15
CA ASN A 50 -15.18 -2.47 -35.44
C ASN A 50 -13.95 -1.87 -34.74
N VAL A 51 -13.19 -1.00 -35.43
CA VAL A 51 -12.05 -0.27 -34.87
C VAL A 51 -12.48 0.68 -33.74
N MET A 52 -13.64 1.33 -33.88
CA MET A 52 -14.16 2.21 -32.82
C MET A 52 -14.57 1.46 -31.54
N ARG A 53 -15.00 0.20 -31.61
CA ARG A 53 -15.20 -0.62 -30.40
C ARG A 53 -13.87 -0.86 -29.66
N GLN A 54 -12.82 -1.24 -30.40
CA GLN A 54 -11.49 -1.51 -29.83
C GLN A 54 -10.84 -0.28 -29.20
N LEU A 55 -11.10 0.92 -29.76
CA LEU A 55 -10.67 2.19 -29.16
C LEU A 55 -11.38 2.50 -27.83
N SER A 56 -12.63 2.07 -27.67
CA SER A 56 -13.35 2.28 -26.40
C SER A 56 -12.81 1.38 -25.28
N GLU A 57 -12.43 0.15 -25.60
CA GLU A 57 -11.84 -0.80 -24.65
C GLU A 57 -10.46 -0.33 -24.18
N ASN A 58 -9.61 0.13 -25.09
CA ASN A 58 -8.30 0.67 -24.72
C ASN A 58 -8.41 1.94 -23.86
N LYS A 59 -9.35 2.85 -24.17
CA LYS A 59 -9.59 4.02 -23.32
C LYS A 59 -10.02 3.63 -21.92
N ARG A 60 -10.92 2.65 -21.81
CA ARG A 60 -11.39 2.11 -20.52
C ARG A 60 -10.23 1.46 -19.75
N LEU A 61 -9.46 0.58 -20.39
CA LEU A 61 -8.31 -0.10 -19.80
C LEU A 61 -7.22 0.89 -19.35
N GLN A 62 -7.00 1.98 -20.09
CA GLN A 62 -6.09 3.05 -19.68
C GLN A 62 -6.61 3.80 -18.45
N THR A 63 -7.92 4.06 -18.37
CA THR A 63 -8.49 4.67 -17.15
C THR A 63 -8.43 3.73 -15.94
N GLU A 64 -8.68 2.44 -16.11
CA GLU A 64 -8.56 1.43 -15.05
C GLU A 64 -7.12 1.32 -14.55
N ASN A 65 -6.13 1.25 -15.46
CA ASN A 65 -4.71 1.28 -15.09
C ASN A 65 -4.32 2.56 -14.34
N ARG A 66 -4.86 3.71 -14.76
CA ARG A 66 -4.60 4.99 -14.09
C ARG A 66 -5.16 4.99 -12.66
N GLN A 67 -6.35 4.42 -12.45
CA GLN A 67 -6.93 4.26 -11.13
C GLN A 67 -6.14 3.28 -10.27
N LEU A 68 -5.73 2.13 -10.83
CA LEU A 68 -4.89 1.16 -10.13
C LEU A 68 -3.58 1.82 -9.66
N LYS A 69 -2.92 2.59 -10.54
CA LYS A 69 -1.67 3.30 -10.23
C LYS A 69 -1.86 4.32 -9.11
N GLN A 70 -2.99 5.03 -9.08
CA GLN A 70 -3.34 5.94 -7.99
C GLN A 70 -3.58 5.22 -6.67
N GLN A 71 -4.24 4.05 -6.69
CA GLN A 71 -4.44 3.24 -5.48
C GLN A 71 -3.12 2.75 -4.90
N VAL A 72 -2.21 2.29 -5.75
CA VAL A 72 -0.85 1.86 -5.34
C VAL A 72 -0.07 3.04 -4.75
N GLN A 73 -0.13 4.22 -5.37
CA GLN A 73 0.50 5.43 -4.82
C GLN A 73 -0.10 5.83 -3.45
N GLY A 74 -1.42 5.76 -3.30
CA GLY A 74 -2.06 5.98 -2.01
C GLY A 74 -1.60 4.99 -0.93
N PHE A 75 -1.41 3.73 -1.31
CA PHE A 75 -0.91 2.68 -0.42
C PHE A 75 0.54 2.93 0.01
N THR A 76 1.43 3.30 -0.92
CA THR A 76 2.84 3.62 -0.61
C THR A 76 2.97 4.79 0.36
N THR A 77 2.15 5.83 0.19
CA THR A 77 2.14 7.00 1.10
C THR A 77 1.70 6.60 2.51
N LYS A 78 0.70 5.73 2.61
CA LYS A 78 0.25 5.19 3.89
C LYS A 78 1.31 4.31 4.56
N LEU A 79 2.01 3.46 3.81
CA LEU A 79 3.14 2.68 4.33
C LEU A 79 4.23 3.58 4.90
N GLN A 80 4.57 4.66 4.20
CA GLN A 80 5.54 5.63 4.69
C GLN A 80 5.09 6.25 6.02
N SER A 81 3.81 6.63 6.14
CA SER A 81 3.29 7.18 7.41
C SER A 81 3.34 6.18 8.58
N VAL A 82 3.13 4.88 8.31
CA VAL A 82 3.24 3.82 9.32
C VAL A 82 4.70 3.62 9.73
N GLN A 83 5.61 3.64 8.77
CA GLN A 83 7.05 3.56 9.02
C GLN A 83 7.52 4.73 9.90
N ASP A 84 7.12 5.96 9.56
CA ASP A 84 7.47 7.16 10.33
C ASP A 84 6.92 7.10 11.77
N ALA A 85 5.72 6.56 11.97
CA ALA A 85 5.13 6.36 13.29
C ALA A 85 5.93 5.33 14.12
N LEU A 86 6.34 4.23 13.50
CA LEU A 86 7.17 3.21 14.15
C LEU A 86 8.53 3.77 14.58
N GLU A 87 9.17 4.59 13.75
CA GLU A 87 10.44 5.23 14.09
C GLU A 87 10.32 6.19 15.28
N ARG A 88 9.22 6.94 15.36
CA ARG A 88 8.94 7.80 16.52
C ARG A 88 8.76 6.99 17.80
N ILE A 89 8.00 5.88 17.74
CA ILE A 89 7.81 4.97 18.87
C ILE A 89 9.16 4.37 19.32
N GLN A 90 10.01 3.96 18.38
CA GLN A 90 11.35 3.44 18.68
C GLN A 90 12.26 4.52 19.31
N SER A 91 12.17 5.77 18.86
CA SER A 91 12.86 6.90 19.48
C SER A 91 12.40 7.11 20.92
N TYR A 92 11.10 7.06 21.20
CA TYR A 92 10.57 7.22 22.56
C TYR A 92 11.00 6.09 23.49
N THR A 93 10.89 4.83 23.05
CA THR A 93 11.35 3.68 23.85
C THR A 93 12.85 3.75 24.14
N THR A 94 13.67 4.22 23.19
CA THR A 94 15.11 4.42 23.38
C THR A 94 15.39 5.50 24.43
N LYS A 95 14.71 6.64 24.35
CA LYS A 95 14.82 7.72 25.36
C LYS A 95 14.40 7.24 26.74
N LEU A 96 13.28 6.51 26.83
CA LEU A 96 12.81 5.91 28.08
C LEU A 96 13.84 4.94 28.66
N ARG A 97 14.41 4.05 27.83
CA ARG A 97 15.43 3.08 28.28
C ARG A 97 16.69 3.74 28.83
N ILE A 98 17.12 4.86 28.24
CA ILE A 98 18.27 5.64 28.73
C ILE A 98 17.95 6.24 30.10
N ILE A 99 16.74 6.77 30.27
CA ILE A 99 16.30 7.38 31.54
C ILE A 99 16.11 6.33 32.63
N THR A 100 15.64 5.12 32.30
CA THR A 100 15.40 4.04 33.27
C THR A 100 16.63 3.20 33.59
N ASN A 101 17.82 3.55 33.08
CA ASN A 101 19.08 2.84 33.28
C ASN A 101 19.01 1.33 32.98
N GLN A 102 18.11 0.93 32.08
CA GLN A 102 17.90 -0.47 31.66
C GLN A 102 18.80 -0.80 30.45
N ALA A 103 20.06 -0.36 30.52
CA ALA A 103 21.09 -0.56 29.51
C ALA A 103 21.76 -1.92 29.70
N GLY A 104 21.01 -2.99 29.47
CA GLY A 104 21.52 -4.35 29.60
C GLY A 104 20.82 -5.29 28.64
N ASP A 105 21.59 -5.75 27.66
CA ASP A 105 21.32 -6.85 26.74
C ASP A 105 20.34 -6.60 25.57
N ASN A 106 20.76 -7.02 24.36
CA ASN A 106 20.00 -7.06 23.09
C ASN A 106 19.95 -5.80 22.20
N THR A 107 21.03 -5.02 22.11
CA THR A 107 21.16 -3.93 21.12
C THR A 107 21.12 -4.38 19.65
N GLU A 108 21.32 -5.67 19.35
CA GLU A 108 21.38 -6.19 17.97
C GLU A 108 20.11 -6.92 17.50
N GLY A 109 19.23 -7.36 18.40
CA GLY A 109 18.10 -8.24 18.05
C GLY A 109 16.88 -7.54 17.43
N LEU A 110 16.71 -6.23 17.68
CA LEU A 110 15.49 -5.49 17.31
C LEU A 110 15.63 -4.67 16.02
N LYS A 111 16.84 -4.18 15.69
CA LYS A 111 17.07 -3.51 14.39
C LYS A 111 16.82 -4.44 13.20
N LYS A 112 16.95 -5.76 13.40
CA LYS A 112 16.87 -6.76 12.33
C LYS A 112 15.46 -7.33 12.09
N LYS A 113 14.49 -7.10 12.99
CA LYS A 113 13.16 -7.74 12.90
C LYS A 113 12.04 -6.88 12.30
N VAL A 114 12.26 -5.57 12.08
CA VAL A 114 11.18 -4.63 11.72
C VAL A 114 11.39 -3.93 10.38
N ALA A 115 12.49 -4.20 9.65
CA ALA A 115 12.64 -3.69 8.29
C ALA A 115 12.14 -4.74 7.29
N PRO A 116 10.90 -4.64 6.75
CA PRO A 116 10.68 -5.11 5.41
C PRO A 116 11.42 -4.11 4.52
N THR A 117 12.64 -4.46 4.10
CA THR A 117 13.27 -3.79 2.96
C THR A 117 12.42 -4.14 1.74
N ILE A 118 11.33 -3.41 1.54
CA ILE A 118 10.66 -3.34 0.25
C ILE A 118 11.55 -2.42 -0.58
N GLN A 119 12.54 -3.00 -1.24
CA GLN A 119 13.12 -2.38 -2.42
C GLN A 119 11.96 -2.26 -3.40
N GLY A 120 11.31 -1.10 -3.42
CA GLY A 120 10.54 -0.70 -4.57
C GLY A 120 11.54 -0.56 -5.70
N GLU A 121 11.69 -1.61 -6.52
CA GLU A 121 12.27 -1.39 -7.82
C GLU A 121 11.44 -0.29 -8.48
N PRO A 122 12.08 0.74 -9.05
CA PRO A 122 11.35 1.73 -9.83
C PRO A 122 10.54 0.94 -10.85
N MET A 123 9.23 1.17 -10.89
CA MET A 123 8.42 0.58 -11.95
C MET A 123 9.00 1.10 -13.26
N ASP A 124 9.65 0.22 -14.01
CA ASP A 124 10.33 0.56 -15.26
C ASP A 124 9.37 1.40 -16.11
N ASP A 125 9.80 2.61 -16.43
CA ASP A 125 9.11 3.44 -17.40
C ASP A 125 9.31 2.82 -18.77
N HIS A 126 8.47 1.85 -19.10
CA HIS A 126 8.32 1.36 -20.47
C HIS A 126 7.52 2.39 -21.27
N SER A 127 8.04 3.62 -21.38
CA SER A 127 7.55 4.64 -22.31
C SER A 127 8.05 4.41 -23.74
N ASP A 128 8.95 3.46 -23.95
CA ASP A 128 9.43 3.05 -25.28
C ASP A 128 8.99 1.61 -25.63
N ILE A 129 7.84 1.48 -26.28
CA ILE A 129 7.51 0.28 -27.06
C ILE A 129 8.06 0.52 -28.48
N PRO A 130 9.09 -0.19 -28.96
CA PRO A 130 9.44 -0.13 -30.36
C PRO A 130 8.29 -0.75 -31.17
N SER A 131 7.84 -0.05 -32.22
CA SER A 131 6.84 -0.56 -33.15
C SER A 131 7.20 -1.97 -33.61
N ALA A 132 6.21 -2.86 -33.56
CA ALA A 132 6.20 -4.26 -33.98
C ALA A 132 7.41 -4.68 -34.83
N LYS A 133 8.42 -5.25 -34.18
CA LYS A 133 9.50 -5.95 -34.87
C LYS A 133 9.06 -7.39 -35.13
N LYS A 134 9.09 -7.79 -36.40
CA LYS A 134 8.80 -9.14 -36.93
C LYS A 134 9.28 -10.24 -35.97
N ILE A 135 8.40 -11.20 -35.70
CA ILE A 135 8.71 -12.48 -35.07
C ILE A 135 9.74 -13.22 -35.94
N PRO A 136 10.94 -13.55 -35.43
CA PRO A 136 11.81 -14.53 -36.05
C PRO A 136 11.47 -15.92 -35.50
N ASP A 137 11.27 -16.88 -36.40
CA ASP A 137 11.24 -18.30 -36.07
C ASP A 137 12.59 -18.73 -35.48
N GLY A 138 12.57 -19.49 -34.39
CA GLY A 138 13.81 -20.06 -33.84
C GLY A 138 13.68 -20.65 -32.45
N HIS A 139 13.58 -21.97 -32.42
CA HIS A 139 13.84 -22.82 -31.26
C HIS A 139 15.15 -22.45 -30.54
N GLU A 140 15.14 -22.40 -29.19
CA GLU A 140 16.14 -23.07 -28.33
C GLU A 140 15.92 -22.79 -26.82
N GLY A 141 15.84 -23.87 -26.04
CA GLY A 141 16.41 -23.95 -24.70
C GLY A 141 15.73 -23.24 -23.52
N ARG A 142 14.77 -23.91 -22.85
CA ARG A 142 14.74 -24.06 -21.37
C ARG A 142 13.71 -25.09 -20.91
N ALA A 143 14.02 -25.73 -19.78
CA ALA A 143 13.57 -27.05 -19.34
C ALA A 143 12.07 -27.19 -19.01
N LYS A 144 11.53 -28.39 -19.30
CA LYS A 144 10.15 -28.82 -18.98
C LYS A 144 9.97 -29.05 -17.46
N PRO A 145 8.83 -28.67 -16.86
CA PRO A 145 8.43 -29.14 -15.52
C PRO A 145 8.06 -30.63 -15.55
N PRO A 146 8.11 -31.35 -14.41
CA PRO A 146 7.90 -32.79 -14.38
C PRO A 146 6.45 -33.15 -14.72
N VAL A 147 6.30 -34.08 -15.66
CA VAL A 147 5.00 -34.63 -16.11
C VAL A 147 4.51 -35.68 -15.10
N PRO A 148 3.24 -35.66 -14.65
CA PRO A 148 2.68 -36.77 -13.88
C PRO A 148 2.62 -38.04 -14.73
N ARG A 149 3.08 -39.16 -14.16
CA ARG A 149 2.95 -40.48 -14.79
C ARG A 149 1.47 -40.86 -14.82
N ASN A 150 0.93 -40.93 -16.03
CA ASN A 150 -0.38 -41.47 -16.43
C ASN A 150 -1.51 -40.43 -16.66
N PRO A 151 -1.76 -40.02 -17.92
CA PRO A 151 -2.79 -39.04 -18.28
C PRO A 151 -4.23 -39.60 -18.34
N SER A 152 -4.43 -40.90 -18.07
CA SER A 152 -5.72 -41.56 -18.29
C SER A 152 -6.72 -41.46 -17.12
N ALA A 153 -6.32 -40.88 -15.97
CA ALA A 153 -7.11 -40.91 -14.74
C ALA A 153 -8.11 -39.75 -14.57
N LEU A 154 -8.17 -38.79 -15.50
CA LEU A 154 -8.99 -37.56 -15.37
C LEU A 154 -10.09 -37.40 -16.43
N LEU A 155 -10.36 -38.44 -17.23
CA LEU A 155 -11.42 -38.39 -18.25
C LEU A 155 -12.75 -38.99 -17.73
N PRO A 156 -13.90 -38.35 -18.00
CA PRO A 156 -15.22 -38.88 -17.65
C PRO A 156 -15.50 -40.20 -18.39
N LEU A 157 -16.25 -41.11 -17.73
CA LEU A 157 -16.44 -42.53 -18.07
C LEU A 157 -16.82 -42.84 -19.53
N GLY A 158 -17.40 -41.90 -20.27
CA GLY A 158 -17.76 -42.07 -21.69
C GLY A 158 -16.61 -41.98 -22.69
N TRP A 159 -15.41 -41.57 -22.27
CA TRP A 159 -14.27 -41.30 -23.16
C TRP A 159 -13.10 -42.29 -23.00
N GLN A 160 -13.24 -43.30 -22.15
CA GLN A 160 -12.18 -44.29 -21.91
C GLN A 160 -12.07 -45.36 -23.02
N ASN A 161 -13.12 -45.55 -23.84
CA ASN A 161 -13.12 -46.58 -24.90
C ASN A 161 -12.46 -46.14 -26.21
N TYR A 162 -12.21 -44.85 -26.42
CA TYR A 162 -11.63 -44.34 -27.66
C TYR A 162 -10.10 -44.39 -27.73
N VAL A 163 -9.43 -44.53 -26.58
CA VAL A 163 -7.94 -44.58 -26.52
C VAL A 163 -7.41 -46.02 -26.60
N ARG A 164 -8.27 -47.03 -26.50
CA ARG A 164 -7.83 -48.44 -26.52
C ARG A 164 -7.59 -49.02 -27.91
N VAL A 165 -7.91 -48.28 -28.98
CA VAL A 165 -7.74 -48.72 -30.37
C VAL A 165 -6.41 -48.22 -30.98
N ALA A 166 -5.73 -47.26 -30.34
CA ALA A 166 -4.49 -46.67 -30.87
C ALA A 166 -3.18 -47.32 -30.38
N ASP A 167 -3.23 -48.18 -29.35
CA ASP A 167 -2.05 -48.81 -28.74
C ASP A 167 -1.85 -50.30 -29.09
N ALA A 168 -2.70 -50.87 -29.95
CA ALA A 168 -2.53 -52.26 -30.41
C ALA A 168 -1.82 -52.29 -31.78
N GLY A 169 -0.51 -52.09 -31.79
CA GLY A 169 0.25 -52.20 -33.04
C GLY A 169 1.71 -51.75 -33.02
N ALA A 170 2.47 -52.06 -31.97
CA ALA A 170 3.92 -51.88 -32.00
C ALA A 170 4.63 -53.05 -31.30
N SER A 171 4.69 -54.18 -31.99
CA SER A 171 5.71 -55.20 -31.80
C SER A 171 6.11 -55.74 -33.18
N ASP A 172 7.41 -55.66 -33.44
CA ASP A 172 8.20 -56.15 -34.57
C ASP A 172 7.57 -57.21 -35.49
N GLY A 173 7.60 -56.96 -36.82
CA GLY A 173 7.39 -57.97 -37.87
C GLY A 173 6.74 -57.47 -39.17
N VAL A 174 7.53 -57.37 -40.24
CA VAL A 174 7.18 -57.13 -41.67
C VAL A 174 6.55 -58.41 -42.28
N PRO A 175 5.90 -58.48 -43.48
CA PRO A 175 5.05 -57.58 -44.32
C PRO A 175 3.69 -58.23 -44.73
N GLY A 176 2.82 -57.51 -45.47
CA GLY A 176 1.84 -58.18 -46.35
C GLY A 176 0.70 -57.32 -46.90
N ASP A 177 0.89 -56.80 -48.13
CA ASP A 177 -0.06 -56.78 -49.25
C ASP A 177 -1.59 -56.80 -48.98
N ASN A 178 -2.31 -55.75 -49.39
CA ASN A 178 -3.32 -55.79 -50.47
C ASN A 178 -4.23 -54.56 -50.48
N GLY A 179 -4.55 -54.10 -51.68
CA GLY A 179 -5.46 -52.97 -51.93
C GLY A 179 -6.88 -53.21 -51.44
N ALA A 180 -7.38 -52.25 -50.68
CA ALA A 180 -8.77 -51.88 -50.54
C ALA A 180 -8.71 -50.34 -50.50
N ASP A 181 -9.21 -49.64 -51.52
CA ASP A 181 -10.60 -49.25 -51.75
C ASP A 181 -10.73 -47.73 -51.68
N ALA A 182 -10.07 -47.05 -52.63
CA ALA A 182 -10.11 -45.59 -52.80
C ALA A 182 -11.55 -45.02 -52.95
N SER A 183 -12.53 -45.86 -53.28
CA SER A 183 -13.95 -45.50 -53.33
C SER A 183 -14.55 -45.26 -51.94
N ALA A 184 -14.09 -45.96 -50.89
CA ALA A 184 -14.58 -45.77 -49.51
C ALA A 184 -14.12 -44.44 -48.91
N LEU A 185 -12.95 -43.95 -49.32
CA LEU A 185 -12.43 -42.64 -48.90
C LEU A 185 -13.15 -41.47 -49.58
N VAL A 186 -13.63 -41.64 -50.80
CA VAL A 186 -14.40 -40.62 -51.53
C VAL A 186 -15.82 -40.51 -50.96
N GLU A 187 -16.45 -41.63 -50.62
CA GLU A 187 -17.78 -41.66 -49.99
C GLU A 187 -17.75 -41.11 -48.55
N ALA A 188 -16.65 -41.32 -47.81
CA ALA A 188 -16.42 -40.72 -46.50
C ALA A 188 -16.17 -39.20 -46.54
N LEU A 189 -15.66 -38.68 -47.68
CA LEU A 189 -15.43 -37.24 -47.87
C LEU A 189 -16.70 -36.49 -48.32
N GLU A 190 -17.56 -37.12 -49.11
CA GLU A 190 -18.85 -36.53 -49.50
C GLU A 190 -19.84 -36.50 -48.34
N THR A 191 -19.86 -37.53 -47.49
CA THR A 191 -20.69 -37.55 -46.26
C THR A 191 -20.22 -36.56 -45.18
N ALA A 192 -18.94 -36.15 -45.19
CA ALA A 192 -18.41 -35.12 -44.30
C ALA A 192 -18.81 -33.68 -44.69
N LYS A 193 -19.33 -33.48 -45.91
CA LYS A 193 -19.73 -32.15 -46.42
C LYS A 193 -21.09 -31.70 -45.90
N ASP A 194 -21.94 -32.64 -45.48
CA ASP A 194 -23.29 -32.40 -44.94
C ASP A 194 -23.37 -32.50 -43.39
N ALA A 195 -22.23 -32.53 -42.70
CA ALA A 195 -22.21 -32.60 -41.24
C ALA A 195 -22.70 -31.28 -40.58
N PRO A 196 -23.61 -31.33 -39.58
CA PRO A 196 -24.19 -30.15 -38.95
C PRO A 196 -23.15 -29.28 -38.23
N PRO A 197 -23.45 -28.00 -37.91
CA PRO A 197 -22.50 -26.96 -37.49
C PRO A 197 -21.99 -27.15 -36.05
N ALA A 198 -21.34 -28.28 -35.78
CA ALA A 198 -20.80 -28.63 -34.46
C ALA A 198 -19.44 -27.96 -34.19
N LEU A 199 -18.69 -27.58 -35.23
CA LEU A 199 -17.38 -26.93 -35.10
C LEU A 199 -17.44 -25.45 -34.68
N ALA A 200 -18.59 -24.78 -34.80
CA ALA A 200 -18.78 -23.40 -34.33
C ALA A 200 -19.08 -23.31 -32.82
N LYS A 201 -19.58 -24.38 -32.20
CA LYS A 201 -19.91 -24.41 -30.76
C LYS A 201 -18.70 -24.60 -29.84
N GLY A 202 -17.57 -25.10 -30.35
CA GLY A 202 -16.36 -25.32 -29.57
C GLY A 202 -15.59 -24.03 -29.22
N LYS A 203 -15.58 -23.05 -30.13
CA LYS A 203 -14.89 -21.77 -29.91
C LYS A 203 -15.62 -20.85 -28.91
N MET A 204 -16.96 -20.91 -28.84
CA MET A 204 -17.73 -20.15 -27.84
C MET A 204 -17.48 -20.64 -26.41
N ARG A 205 -17.38 -21.95 -26.18
CA ARG A 205 -17.21 -22.48 -24.82
C ARG A 205 -15.85 -22.20 -24.19
N LEU A 206 -14.78 -22.14 -24.99
CA LEU A 206 -13.44 -21.87 -24.45
C LEU A 206 -13.29 -20.40 -24.06
N SER A 207 -13.83 -19.47 -24.85
CA SER A 207 -13.88 -18.05 -24.49
C SER A 207 -14.74 -17.81 -23.24
N ASP A 208 -15.85 -18.51 -23.09
CA ASP A 208 -16.71 -18.40 -21.91
C ASP A 208 -16.03 -18.96 -20.65
N LEU A 209 -15.25 -20.05 -20.78
CA LEU A 209 -14.52 -20.67 -19.68
C LEU A 209 -13.35 -19.81 -19.20
N ILE A 210 -12.59 -19.22 -20.13
CA ILE A 210 -11.49 -18.29 -19.80
C ILE A 210 -12.05 -17.03 -19.14
N ARG A 211 -13.18 -16.51 -19.64
CA ARG A 211 -13.82 -15.31 -19.09
C ARG A 211 -14.40 -15.55 -17.70
N GLU A 212 -14.95 -16.74 -17.42
CA GLU A 212 -15.38 -17.10 -16.06
C GLU A 212 -14.21 -17.24 -15.08
N ASP A 213 -13.07 -17.77 -15.53
CA ASP A 213 -11.88 -17.94 -14.69
C ASP A 213 -11.25 -16.57 -14.36
N GLU A 214 -11.13 -15.68 -15.34
CA GLU A 214 -10.68 -14.30 -15.15
C GLU A 214 -11.65 -13.48 -14.26
N GLU A 215 -12.97 -13.70 -14.39
CA GLU A 215 -13.98 -13.07 -13.53
C GLU A 215 -13.93 -13.59 -12.10
N ARG A 216 -13.63 -14.88 -11.88
CA ARG A 216 -13.44 -15.47 -10.54
C ARG A 216 -12.15 -14.99 -9.89
N GLU A 217 -11.04 -15.02 -10.62
CA GLU A 217 -9.74 -14.55 -10.13
C GLU A 217 -9.81 -13.05 -9.77
N SER A 218 -10.48 -12.23 -10.60
CA SER A 218 -10.70 -10.82 -10.27
C SER A 218 -11.68 -10.58 -9.12
N ALA A 219 -12.63 -11.48 -8.86
CA ALA A 219 -13.51 -11.42 -7.69
C ALA A 219 -12.75 -11.79 -6.39
N GLU A 220 -11.92 -12.82 -6.44
CA GLU A 220 -11.06 -13.23 -5.32
C GLU A 220 -10.03 -12.14 -4.98
N LEU A 221 -9.36 -11.57 -5.98
CA LEU A 221 -8.44 -10.44 -5.78
C LEU A 221 -9.14 -9.23 -5.14
N ARG A 222 -10.40 -8.94 -5.50
CA ARG A 222 -11.18 -7.86 -4.89
C ARG A 222 -11.47 -8.15 -3.43
N ASP A 223 -11.83 -9.38 -3.08
CA ASP A 223 -12.09 -9.77 -1.70
C ASP A 223 -10.82 -9.68 -0.84
N ASP A 224 -9.68 -10.18 -1.36
CA ASP A 224 -8.40 -10.09 -0.65
C ASP A 224 -7.91 -8.66 -0.50
N PHE A 225 -8.11 -7.79 -1.51
CA PHE A 225 -7.82 -6.37 -1.38
C PHE A 225 -8.70 -5.71 -0.31
N GLN A 226 -9.98 -6.09 -0.19
CA GLN A 226 -10.87 -5.60 0.87
C GLN A 226 -10.43 -6.08 2.26
N LYS A 227 -10.03 -7.35 2.40
CA LYS A 227 -9.46 -7.88 3.66
C LYS A 227 -8.19 -7.14 4.04
N LEU A 228 -7.27 -6.95 3.10
CA LEU A 228 -6.03 -6.21 3.30
C LEU A 228 -6.30 -4.77 3.72
N LYS A 229 -7.25 -4.09 3.06
CA LYS A 229 -7.66 -2.73 3.42
C LYS A 229 -8.20 -2.67 4.85
N LYS A 230 -9.06 -3.61 5.26
CA LYS A 230 -9.59 -3.66 6.63
C LYS A 230 -8.49 -3.93 7.66
N ALA A 231 -7.58 -4.86 7.38
CA ALA A 231 -6.44 -5.14 8.24
C ALA A 231 -5.55 -3.89 8.37
N PHE A 232 -5.30 -3.19 7.26
CA PHE A 232 -4.53 -1.95 7.26
C PHE A 232 -5.22 -0.83 8.06
N ASP A 233 -6.51 -0.62 7.85
CA ASP A 233 -7.29 0.39 8.59
C ASP A 233 -7.29 0.08 10.10
N SER A 234 -7.36 -1.20 10.50
CA SER A 234 -7.24 -1.62 11.90
C SER A 234 -5.84 -1.38 12.47
N VAL A 235 -4.77 -1.69 11.72
CA VAL A 235 -3.39 -1.41 12.14
C VAL A 235 -3.17 0.09 12.31
N LEU A 236 -3.70 0.92 11.41
CA LEU A 236 -3.60 2.37 11.50
C LEU A 236 -4.33 2.91 12.75
N GLN A 237 -5.52 2.39 13.05
CA GLN A 237 -6.25 2.75 14.27
C GLN A 237 -5.46 2.38 15.53
N HIS A 238 -4.89 1.17 15.58
CA HIS A 238 -4.06 0.76 16.71
C HIS A 238 -2.79 1.60 16.84
N ALA A 239 -2.12 1.93 15.73
CA ALA A 239 -0.93 2.77 15.74
C ALA A 239 -1.23 4.17 16.32
N LEU A 240 -2.35 4.78 15.93
CA LEU A 240 -2.79 6.07 16.47
C LEU A 240 -3.14 6.00 17.97
N ALA A 241 -3.81 4.93 18.40
CA ALA A 241 -4.13 4.73 19.81
C ALA A 241 -2.87 4.59 20.66
N VAL A 242 -1.89 3.81 20.19
CA VAL A 242 -0.59 3.65 20.86
C VAL A 242 0.17 4.97 20.91
N GLU A 243 0.15 5.77 19.85
CA GLU A 243 0.80 7.08 19.85
C GLU A 243 0.21 8.01 20.93
N LEU A 244 -1.13 8.05 21.04
CA LEU A 244 -1.82 8.84 22.06
C LEU A 244 -1.50 8.36 23.47
N ASP A 245 -1.48 7.04 23.69
CA ASP A 245 -1.12 6.45 24.98
C ASP A 245 0.32 6.81 25.36
N VAL A 246 1.27 6.68 24.43
CA VAL A 246 2.68 7.04 24.67
C VAL A 246 2.83 8.52 25.00
N GLN A 247 2.10 9.40 24.32
CA GLN A 247 2.10 10.83 24.63
C GLN A 247 1.57 11.10 26.04
N SER A 248 0.44 10.50 26.41
CA SER A 248 -0.17 10.68 27.74
C SER A 248 0.73 10.15 28.87
N LEU A 249 1.39 9.02 28.64
CA LEU A 249 2.32 8.42 29.59
C LEU A 249 3.57 9.29 29.74
N ASN A 250 4.10 9.83 28.64
CA ASN A 250 5.23 10.74 28.69
C ASN A 250 4.89 12.03 29.47
N THR A 251 3.69 12.60 29.28
CA THR A 251 3.27 13.77 30.07
C THR A 251 3.15 13.44 31.55
N ALA A 252 2.53 12.30 31.90
CA ALA A 252 2.38 11.89 33.29
C ALA A 252 3.73 11.64 33.99
N LEU A 253 4.69 11.03 33.28
CA LEU A 253 6.04 10.81 33.81
C LEU A 253 6.81 12.13 34.00
N LEU A 254 6.64 13.10 33.12
CA LEU A 254 7.25 14.43 33.27
C LEU A 254 6.68 15.14 34.50
N ASP A 255 5.37 15.15 34.66
CA ASP A 255 4.70 15.77 35.81
C ASP A 255 5.15 15.09 37.12
N GLN A 256 5.22 13.76 37.13
CA GLN A 256 5.70 13.02 38.30
C GLN A 256 7.16 13.34 38.60
N ARG A 257 8.02 13.41 37.58
CA ARG A 257 9.43 13.77 37.75
C ARG A 257 9.57 15.17 38.33
N ASP A 258 8.82 16.13 37.80
CA ASP A 258 8.88 17.53 38.23
C ASP A 258 8.35 17.67 39.67
N TYR A 259 7.26 16.98 40.02
CA TYR A 259 6.78 16.87 41.40
C TYR A 259 7.85 16.30 42.34
N LEU A 260 8.44 15.16 42.01
CA LEU A 260 9.48 14.55 42.85
C LEU A 260 10.71 15.45 43.00
N SER A 261 11.10 16.15 41.93
CA SER A 261 12.22 17.10 41.97
C SER A 261 11.95 18.32 42.86
N SER A 262 10.68 18.69 43.04
CA SER A 262 10.24 19.78 43.93
C SER A 262 10.17 19.38 45.40
N MET A 263 10.18 18.08 45.73
CA MET A 263 9.98 17.62 47.11
C MET A 263 11.25 17.81 47.96
N PRO A 264 11.22 18.67 49.00
CA PRO A 264 12.38 18.96 49.86
C PRO A 264 12.79 17.76 50.72
N THR A 265 13.54 16.83 50.15
CA THR A 265 13.91 15.56 50.78
C THR A 265 15.38 15.49 51.19
N LEU A 266 16.25 16.29 50.58
CA LEU A 266 17.66 16.33 50.92
C LEU A 266 17.90 17.09 52.22
N LYS A 267 18.85 16.61 53.03
CA LYS A 267 19.29 17.32 54.25
C LYS A 267 20.07 18.58 53.82
N PRO A 268 19.66 19.80 54.22
CA PRO A 268 20.23 21.03 53.69
C PRO A 268 21.66 21.30 54.22
N THR A 269 22.04 20.78 55.38
CA THR A 269 23.41 20.87 55.89
C THR A 269 23.70 19.73 56.85
N ASN A 270 24.97 19.34 57.00
CA ASN A 270 25.35 18.31 57.97
C ASN A 270 25.53 18.90 59.37
N GLY A 271 24.42 19.06 60.10
CA GLY A 271 24.39 19.56 61.48
C GLY A 271 23.62 18.65 62.44
N TRP A 272 23.70 18.99 63.72
CA TRP A 272 22.99 18.33 64.83
C TRP A 272 21.61 18.95 65.02
N TYR A 273 20.59 18.12 65.16
CA TYR A 273 19.25 18.59 65.51
C TYR A 273 19.26 19.13 66.95
N THR A 274 18.94 20.40 67.13
CA THR A 274 18.91 21.03 68.47
C THR A 274 17.51 21.39 68.92
N SER A 275 16.64 21.80 68.00
CA SER A 275 15.26 22.13 68.34
C SER A 275 14.30 21.81 67.21
N GLY A 276 13.14 21.27 67.59
CA GLY A 276 12.07 20.87 66.70
C GLY A 276 11.02 21.92 66.44
N PHE A 277 10.18 21.65 65.44
CA PHE A 277 8.95 22.38 65.22
C PHE A 277 7.98 22.17 66.40
N GLY A 278 7.32 23.24 66.84
CA GLY A 278 6.33 23.18 67.93
C GLY A 278 6.48 24.25 68.99
N ILE A 279 5.65 24.18 70.03
CA ILE A 279 5.68 25.13 71.15
C ILE A 279 6.92 24.87 72.01
N ARG A 280 7.71 25.92 72.26
CA ARG A 280 8.89 25.88 73.13
C ARG A 280 8.99 27.12 74.00
N ASN A 281 9.79 27.07 75.06
CA ASN A 281 10.19 28.29 75.77
C ASN A 281 11.03 29.15 74.84
N SER A 282 10.71 30.45 74.76
CA SER A 282 11.48 31.37 73.94
C SER A 282 12.91 31.49 74.50
N PRO A 283 13.94 31.43 73.64
CA PRO A 283 15.33 31.58 74.07
C PRO A 283 15.65 33.01 74.55
N PHE A 284 14.77 33.98 74.27
CA PHE A 284 14.95 35.39 74.63
C PHE A 284 14.00 35.83 75.75
N THR A 285 12.91 35.11 75.97
CA THR A 285 11.88 35.42 76.95
C THR A 285 11.41 34.11 77.56
N THR A 286 11.27 33.99 78.87
CA THR A 286 10.81 32.74 79.55
C THR A 286 9.34 32.38 79.23
N LYS A 287 8.75 32.96 78.17
CA LYS A 287 7.39 32.73 77.69
C LYS A 287 7.38 31.60 76.66
N LEU A 288 6.25 30.91 76.54
CA LEU A 288 6.02 29.94 75.47
C LEU A 288 5.87 30.66 74.12
N THR A 289 6.49 30.12 73.07
CA THR A 289 6.45 30.64 71.70
C THR A 289 6.45 29.48 70.71
N MET A 290 5.76 29.64 69.58
CA MET A 290 5.74 28.65 68.50
C MET A 290 7.04 28.71 67.70
N HIS A 291 7.70 27.57 67.55
CA HIS A 291 8.83 27.40 66.64
C HIS A 291 8.33 26.87 65.30
N GLU A 292 8.31 27.73 64.29
CA GLU A 292 7.79 27.44 62.95
C GLU A 292 8.78 26.69 62.04
N GLY A 293 9.86 26.16 62.61
CA GLY A 293 10.93 25.55 61.83
C GLY A 293 11.75 24.54 62.61
N LEU A 294 12.94 24.28 62.08
CA LEU A 294 13.87 23.32 62.62
C LEU A 294 15.26 23.93 62.78
N ASP A 295 15.85 23.74 63.96
CA ASP A 295 17.17 24.26 64.26
C ASP A 295 18.23 23.16 64.15
N LEU A 296 19.10 23.29 63.14
CA LEU A 296 20.29 22.48 62.98
C LEU A 296 21.53 23.27 63.43
N ALA A 297 22.17 22.83 64.51
CA ALA A 297 23.43 23.42 64.93
C ALA A 297 24.58 22.98 64.03
N ASN A 298 25.35 23.96 63.58
CA ASN A 298 26.54 23.76 62.77
C ASN A 298 27.55 24.91 63.01
N HIS A 299 28.79 24.72 62.55
CA HIS A 299 29.81 25.76 62.57
C HIS A 299 29.42 26.93 61.65
N MET A 300 29.82 28.15 62.02
CA MET A 300 29.61 29.33 61.18
C MET A 300 30.29 29.16 59.82
N GLY A 301 29.54 29.41 58.74
CA GLY A 301 30.03 29.25 57.37
C GLY A 301 29.90 27.84 56.79
N SER A 302 29.34 26.88 57.53
CA SER A 302 29.03 25.56 56.98
C SER A 302 28.11 25.67 55.75
N PRO A 303 28.33 24.87 54.69
CA PRO A 303 27.55 24.94 53.47
C PRO A 303 26.10 24.53 53.72
N ILE A 304 25.19 25.28 53.11
CA ILE A 304 23.75 25.01 53.09
C ILE A 304 23.36 24.82 51.62
N ILE A 305 22.75 23.68 51.31
CA ILE A 305 22.27 23.35 49.97
C ILE A 305 20.74 23.38 49.93
N ALA A 306 20.21 23.63 48.72
CA ALA A 306 18.78 23.52 48.49
C ALA A 306 18.34 22.05 48.66
N PRO A 307 17.28 21.77 49.44
CA PRO A 307 16.83 20.42 49.71
C PRO A 307 16.09 19.77 48.53
N ALA A 308 15.74 20.56 47.52
CA ALA A 308 15.05 20.20 46.29
C ALA A 308 15.23 21.30 45.23
N ALA A 309 14.87 20.99 43.99
CA ALA A 309 14.91 21.95 42.89
C ALA A 309 13.88 23.07 43.14
N GLY A 310 14.23 24.31 42.82
CA GLY A 310 13.30 25.43 43.04
C GLY A 310 13.79 26.76 42.50
N VAL A 311 13.05 27.82 42.83
CA VAL A 311 13.37 29.21 42.48
C VAL A 311 13.48 30.04 43.75
N VAL A 312 14.56 30.81 43.86
CA VAL A 312 14.75 31.72 44.99
C VAL A 312 13.75 32.86 44.91
N THR A 313 12.88 32.97 45.91
CA THR A 313 11.85 34.03 46.00
C THR A 313 12.26 35.17 46.93
N TYR A 314 13.20 34.93 47.84
CA TYR A 314 13.73 35.94 48.75
C TYR A 314 15.19 35.65 49.11
N ALA A 315 16.02 36.68 49.16
CA ALA A 315 17.39 36.62 49.67
C ALA A 315 17.76 37.98 50.28
N GLY A 316 17.79 38.07 51.61
CA GLY A 316 18.02 39.33 52.31
C GLY A 316 17.89 39.26 53.83
N ALA A 317 18.03 40.39 54.51
CA ALA A 317 17.86 40.48 55.96
C ALA A 317 16.37 40.64 56.33
N ARG A 318 15.85 39.76 57.18
CA ARG A 318 14.49 39.79 57.72
C ARG A 318 14.52 39.81 59.25
N PRO A 319 13.83 40.76 59.91
CA PRO A 319 13.70 40.78 61.36
C PRO A 319 13.20 39.44 61.91
N GLY A 320 13.80 38.98 63.01
CA GLY A 320 13.50 37.66 63.60
C GLY A 320 14.30 36.49 63.01
N TYR A 321 14.63 36.53 61.71
CA TYR A 321 15.41 35.48 61.04
C TYR A 321 16.87 35.86 60.78
N GLY A 322 17.23 37.15 60.91
CA GLY A 322 18.54 37.63 60.47
C GLY A 322 18.63 37.56 58.95
N ASN A 323 19.70 37.00 58.40
CA ASN A 323 19.75 36.73 56.97
C ASN A 323 18.86 35.53 56.64
N LEU A 324 18.04 35.68 55.59
CA LEU A 324 17.07 34.70 55.17
C LEU A 324 17.16 34.47 53.65
N VAL A 325 17.12 33.20 53.27
CA VAL A 325 16.87 32.78 51.89
C VAL A 325 15.60 31.94 51.85
N THR A 326 14.72 32.22 50.91
CA THR A 326 13.47 31.49 50.69
C THR A 326 13.45 30.92 49.27
N ILE A 327 13.12 29.65 49.15
CA ILE A 327 13.07 28.90 47.89
C ILE A 327 11.66 28.36 47.72
N ASP A 328 11.02 28.70 46.60
CA ASP A 328 9.76 28.11 46.16
C ASP A 328 10.06 26.92 45.25
N HIS A 329 9.58 25.75 45.64
CA HIS A 329 9.78 24.52 44.88
C HIS A 329 8.62 24.24 43.91
N GLY A 330 7.54 25.02 43.97
CA GLY A 330 6.28 24.72 43.29
C GLY A 330 5.38 23.84 44.16
N PHE A 331 4.18 23.54 43.66
CA PHE A 331 3.18 22.70 44.36
C PHE A 331 2.81 23.19 45.78
N GLY A 332 3.02 24.48 46.08
CA GLY A 332 2.79 25.05 47.42
C GLY A 332 3.88 24.72 48.44
N LEU A 333 5.02 24.15 48.02
CA LEU A 333 6.14 23.79 48.87
C LEU A 333 7.19 24.90 48.88
N GLN A 334 7.56 25.34 50.07
CA GLN A 334 8.56 26.40 50.26
C GLN A 334 9.51 26.04 51.39
N THR A 335 10.80 26.35 51.21
CA THR A 335 11.81 26.22 52.27
C THR A 335 12.40 27.58 52.61
N GLN A 336 12.72 27.77 53.90
CA GLN A 336 13.23 29.01 54.46
C GLN A 336 14.48 28.72 55.28
N PHE A 337 15.58 29.43 55.00
CA PHE A 337 16.88 29.29 55.68
C PHE A 337 17.20 30.57 56.43
N GLY A 338 16.85 30.60 57.72
CA GLY A 338 17.18 31.70 58.62
C GLY A 338 18.57 31.58 59.25
N HIS A 339 19.03 32.66 59.86
CA HIS A 339 20.26 32.77 60.64
C HIS A 339 21.53 32.41 59.85
N ILE A 340 21.52 32.56 58.53
CA ILE A 340 22.68 32.27 57.69
C ILE A 340 23.73 33.39 57.77
N SER A 341 25.01 33.05 57.63
CA SER A 341 26.07 34.07 57.65
C SER A 341 26.16 34.85 56.34
N LYS A 342 25.94 34.19 55.20
CA LYS A 342 26.02 34.75 53.84
C LYS A 342 25.19 33.89 52.87
N TRP A 343 24.71 34.49 51.78
CA TRP A 343 24.08 33.79 50.66
C TRP A 343 24.83 34.06 49.35
N PHE A 344 24.71 33.11 48.41
CA PHE A 344 25.38 33.14 47.10
C PHE A 344 24.40 33.23 45.92
N VAL A 345 23.10 33.26 46.21
CA VAL A 345 22.01 33.25 45.24
C VAL A 345 21.28 34.59 45.19
N LYS A 346 20.59 34.86 44.09
CA LYS A 346 19.73 36.03 43.87
C LYS A 346 18.29 35.59 43.66
N VAL A 347 17.36 36.51 43.91
CA VAL A 347 15.94 36.29 43.59
C VAL A 347 15.80 35.98 42.09
N GLY A 348 15.10 34.90 41.76
CA GLY A 348 14.93 34.38 40.41
C GLY A 348 15.92 33.28 40.01
N ASP A 349 16.97 33.02 40.81
CA ASP A 349 17.90 31.93 40.54
C ASP A 349 17.20 30.57 40.68
N LYS A 350 17.48 29.66 39.74
CA LYS A 350 17.08 28.25 39.80
C LYS A 350 18.17 27.47 40.53
N VAL A 351 17.78 26.70 41.54
CA VAL A 351 18.67 25.98 42.47
C VAL A 351 18.41 24.49 42.49
#